data_AF-A0A929IKI0-F1
#
_entry.id   AF-A0A929IKI0-F1
#
_cell.length_a   1.000
_cell.length_b   1.000
_cell.length_c   1.000
_cell.angle_alpha   90.00
_cell.angle_beta   90.00
_cell.angle_gamma   90.00
#
_symmetry.space_group_name_H-M   'P 1'
#
loop_
_entity.id
_entity.type
_entity.pdbx_description
1 polymer ?
#
loop_
_entity_poly.entity_id
_entity_poly.type
_entity_poly.pdbx_seq_one_letter_code
_entity_poly.pdbx_strand_id
1 'polypeptide(L)'
;GTSAALEFAIENLKVDQIVVMGHGDCGGIQACMEVGHGKPASYFVGPWVEIAAPARDEVLMTQNRTSEIDQRRSLERAAILLSLDNLKTFPFVREAMNTRGLKLEGAWFSVAEGALYWLDRESREFRMIPAG
;
A
#
# COMPACT_ATOMS: atom_id res chain seq x y z
N GLY A 1 -6.41 15.75 3.08
CA GLY A 1 -7.68 15.08 2.72
C GLY A 1 -7.80 13.71 3.36
N THR A 2 -6.81 12.83 3.14
CA THR A 2 -6.86 11.41 3.54
C THR A 2 -7.16 11.18 5.03
N SER A 3 -6.49 11.89 5.94
CA SER A 3 -6.71 11.69 7.39
C SER A 3 -8.12 12.07 7.85
N ALA A 4 -8.68 13.16 7.32
CA ALA A 4 -10.04 13.59 7.66
C ALA A 4 -11.10 12.61 7.13
N ALA A 5 -10.89 12.06 5.92
CA ALA A 5 -11.77 11.02 5.38
C ALA A 5 -11.72 9.73 6.21
N LEU A 6 -10.51 9.34 6.65
CA LEU A 6 -10.31 8.17 7.50
C LEU A 6 -10.97 8.36 8.88
N GLU A 7 -10.76 9.50 9.52
CA GLU A 7 -11.39 9.84 10.80
C GLU A 7 -12.90 9.81 10.69
N PHE A 8 -13.49 10.46 9.67
CA PHE A 8 -14.94 10.45 9.48
C PHE A 8 -15.50 9.04 9.25
N ALA A 9 -14.84 8.22 8.42
CA ALA A 9 -15.27 6.85 8.18
C ALA A 9 -15.25 6.01 9.47
N ILE A 10 -14.21 6.16 10.30
CA ILE A 10 -14.02 5.35 11.49
C ILE A 10 -14.84 5.86 12.67
N GLU A 11 -14.89 7.18 12.88
CA GLU A 11 -15.50 7.80 14.06
C GLU A 11 -16.95 8.23 13.86
N ASN A 12 -17.36 8.58 12.65
CA ASN A 12 -18.74 9.01 12.39
C ASN A 12 -19.56 7.91 11.75
N LEU A 13 -19.03 7.26 10.70
CA LEU A 13 -19.73 6.18 10.01
C LEU A 13 -19.56 4.82 10.69
N LYS A 14 -18.58 4.69 11.60
CA LYS A 14 -18.28 3.47 12.35
C LYS A 14 -18.09 2.25 11.44
N VAL A 15 -17.41 2.41 10.31
CA VAL A 15 -17.11 1.27 9.41
C VAL A 15 -16.38 0.15 10.14
N ASP A 16 -16.63 -1.09 9.73
CA ASP A 16 -16.00 -2.28 10.31
C ASP A 16 -14.68 -2.65 9.63
N GLN A 17 -14.43 -2.12 8.43
CA GLN A 17 -13.28 -2.49 7.61
C GLN A 17 -12.73 -1.32 6.80
N ILE A 18 -11.40 -1.25 6.72
CA ILE A 18 -10.65 -0.40 5.80
C ILE A 18 -9.79 -1.31 4.93
N VAL A 19 -9.85 -1.12 3.61
CA VAL A 19 -9.02 -1.83 2.64
C VAL A 19 -8.03 -0.85 2.03
N VAL A 20 -6.73 -1.15 2.15
CA VAL A 20 -5.68 -0.50 1.36
C VAL A 20 -5.52 -1.31 0.08
N MET A 21 -5.95 -0.76 -1.04
CA MET A 21 -5.87 -1.41 -2.35
C MET A 21 -4.78 -0.75 -3.20
N GLY A 22 -3.72 -1.51 -3.50
CA GLY A 22 -2.78 -1.20 -4.58
C GLY A 22 -3.19 -1.89 -5.88
N HIS A 23 -2.43 -1.65 -6.93
CA HIS A 23 -2.70 -2.24 -8.24
C HIS A 23 -1.43 -2.39 -9.07
N GLY A 24 -1.51 -3.26 -10.08
CA GLY A 24 -0.45 -3.45 -11.07
C GLY A 24 -0.26 -2.23 -11.98
N ASP A 25 0.98 -2.06 -12.42
CA ASP A 25 1.44 -0.97 -13.29
C ASP A 25 1.13 0.41 -12.72
N CYS A 26 1.34 0.57 -11.41
CA CYS A 26 1.07 1.83 -10.74
C CYS A 26 2.10 2.91 -11.13
N GLY A 27 1.65 3.93 -11.87
CA GLY A 27 2.50 5.08 -12.25
C GLY A 27 3.09 5.84 -11.06
N GLY A 28 2.41 5.86 -9.90
CA GLY A 28 2.96 6.44 -8.67
C GLY A 28 4.13 5.63 -8.11
N ILE A 29 4.05 4.30 -8.14
CA ILE A 29 5.16 3.42 -7.73
C ILE A 29 6.33 3.51 -8.72
N GLN A 30 6.04 3.63 -10.03
CA GLN A 30 7.08 3.91 -11.01
C GLN A 30 7.79 5.23 -10.70
N ALA A 31 7.06 6.32 -10.46
CA ALA A 31 7.67 7.60 -10.07
C ALA A 31 8.48 7.48 -8.77
N CYS A 32 8.03 6.67 -7.80
CA CYS A 32 8.77 6.39 -6.56
C CYS A 32 10.14 5.74 -6.85
N MET A 33 10.17 4.71 -7.70
CA MET A 33 11.41 4.05 -8.13
C MET A 33 12.35 5.03 -8.84
N GLU A 34 11.82 5.84 -9.74
CA GLU A 34 12.60 6.85 -10.48
C GLU A 34 13.28 7.85 -9.55
N VAL A 35 12.57 8.34 -8.53
CA VAL A 35 13.15 9.18 -7.49
C VAL A 35 14.27 8.45 -6.74
N GLY A 36 14.08 7.17 -6.39
CA GLY A 36 15.13 6.35 -5.75
C GLY A 36 16.36 6.12 -6.63
N HIS A 37 16.21 6.17 -7.95
CA HIS A 37 17.32 6.15 -8.91
C HIS A 37 17.94 7.53 -9.18
N GLY A 38 17.53 8.57 -8.43
CA GLY A 38 18.07 9.92 -8.55
C GLY A 38 17.55 10.69 -9.77
N LYS A 39 16.45 10.26 -10.40
CA LYS A 39 15.82 11.05 -11.46
C LYS A 39 15.20 12.33 -10.86
N PRO A 40 15.13 13.44 -11.63
CA PRO A 40 14.53 14.68 -11.16
C PRO A 40 13.10 14.46 -10.65
N ALA A 41 12.86 14.81 -9.40
CA ALA A 41 11.54 14.81 -8.81
C ALA A 41 10.67 15.92 -9.42
N SER A 42 9.42 15.61 -9.74
CA SER A 42 8.44 16.65 -10.05
C SER A 42 8.05 17.43 -8.79
N TYR A 43 7.48 18.63 -8.97
CA TYR A 43 7.18 19.56 -7.85
C TYR A 43 6.33 18.95 -6.73
N PHE A 44 5.31 18.16 -7.08
CA PHE A 44 4.36 17.61 -6.09
C PHE A 44 4.37 16.08 -6.03
N VAL A 45 4.53 15.39 -7.17
CA VAL A 45 4.50 13.93 -7.18
C VAL A 45 5.73 13.37 -6.50
N GLY A 46 6.92 13.96 -6.73
CA GLY A 46 8.16 13.51 -6.10
C GLY A 46 8.08 13.45 -4.57
N PRO A 47 7.80 14.58 -3.89
CA PRO A 47 7.61 14.58 -2.43
C PRO A 47 6.48 13.67 -1.95
N TRP A 48 5.40 13.54 -2.73
CA TRP A 48 4.27 12.67 -2.36
C TRP A 48 4.63 11.18 -2.40
N VAL A 49 5.38 10.72 -3.40
CA VAL A 49 5.78 9.30 -3.51
C VAL A 49 6.84 8.89 -2.49
N GLU A 50 7.55 9.83 -1.86
CA GLU A 50 8.52 9.56 -0.79
C GLU A 50 7.84 9.00 0.48
N ILE A 51 6.51 9.07 0.60
CA ILE A 51 5.77 8.32 1.63
C ILE A 51 6.09 6.82 1.55
N ALA A 52 6.39 6.31 0.35
CA ALA A 52 6.77 4.91 0.12
C ALA A 52 8.29 4.66 0.14
N ALA A 53 9.12 5.67 0.46
CA ALA A 53 10.58 5.56 0.46
C ALA A 53 11.11 4.38 1.28
N PRO A 54 10.63 4.10 2.51
CA PRO A 54 11.14 2.97 3.28
C PRO A 54 10.97 1.63 2.56
N ALA A 55 9.80 1.43 1.93
CA ALA A 55 9.51 0.22 1.16
C ALA A 55 10.33 0.17 -0.16
N ARG A 56 10.49 1.31 -0.83
CA ARG A 56 11.31 1.42 -2.04
C ARG A 56 12.75 1.05 -1.77
N ASP A 57 13.34 1.65 -0.74
CA ASP A 57 14.74 1.48 -0.41
C ASP A 57 15.04 0.02 -0.01
N GLU A 58 14.12 -0.62 0.72
CA GLU A 58 14.20 -2.05 1.03
C GLU A 58 14.16 -2.92 -0.23
N VAL A 59 13.25 -2.66 -1.17
CA VAL A 59 13.18 -3.39 -2.45
C VAL A 59 14.45 -3.19 -3.27
N LEU A 60 14.92 -1.95 -3.42
CA LEU A 60 16.15 -1.63 -4.15
C LEU A 60 17.37 -2.28 -3.50
N MET A 61 17.41 -2.41 -2.18
CA MET A 61 18.50 -3.06 -1.47
C MET A 61 18.46 -4.59 -1.62
N THR A 62 17.30 -5.21 -1.41
CA THR A 62 17.15 -6.67 -1.29
C THR A 62 16.93 -7.37 -2.62
N GLN A 63 16.42 -6.66 -3.63
CA GLN A 63 16.07 -7.20 -4.94
C GLN A 63 16.87 -6.55 -6.09
N ASN A 64 18.06 -5.99 -5.82
CA ASN A 64 18.90 -5.33 -6.84
C ASN A 64 19.34 -6.22 -8.03
N ARG A 65 19.10 -7.53 -7.97
CA ARG A 65 19.42 -8.48 -9.06
C ARG A 65 18.20 -8.92 -9.87
N THR A 66 16.98 -8.52 -9.49
CA THR A 66 15.77 -8.84 -10.25
C THR A 66 15.49 -7.78 -11.31
N SER A 67 14.51 -8.04 -12.18
CA SER A 67 14.13 -7.07 -13.21
C SER A 67 13.45 -5.84 -12.59
N GLU A 68 13.51 -4.69 -13.26
CA GLU A 68 12.79 -3.49 -12.80
C GLU A 68 11.28 -3.74 -12.69
N ILE A 69 10.72 -4.58 -13.56
CA ILE A 69 9.30 -4.96 -13.51
C ILE A 69 8.99 -5.71 -12.21
N ASP A 70 9.85 -6.66 -11.81
CA ASP A 70 9.67 -7.40 -10.56
C ASP A 70 9.86 -6.51 -9.34
N GLN A 71 10.85 -5.60 -9.36
CA GLN A 71 11.05 -4.62 -8.29
C GLN A 71 9.84 -3.71 -8.13
N ARG A 72 9.29 -3.17 -9.23
CA ARG A 72 8.07 -2.34 -9.19
C ARG A 72 6.90 -3.14 -8.59
N ARG A 73 6.68 -4.38 -9.03
CA ARG A 73 5.60 -5.23 -8.51
C ARG A 73 5.80 -5.54 -7.01
N SER A 74 7.02 -5.78 -6.58
CA SER A 74 7.37 -5.93 -5.16
C SER A 74 7.06 -4.65 -4.39
N LEU A 75 7.41 -3.48 -4.93
CA LEU A 75 7.14 -2.19 -4.29
C LEU A 75 5.64 -1.86 -4.24
N GLU A 76 4.86 -2.19 -5.26
CA GLU A 76 3.39 -2.05 -5.22
C GLU A 76 2.78 -2.80 -4.03
N ARG A 77 3.26 -4.02 -3.78
CA ARG A 77 2.83 -4.86 -2.64
C ARG A 77 3.37 -4.34 -1.30
N ALA A 78 4.64 -3.96 -1.25
CA ALA A 78 5.27 -3.43 -0.05
C ALA A 78 4.67 -2.09 0.39
N ALA A 79 4.27 -1.23 -0.56
CA ALA A 79 3.61 0.04 -0.27
C ALA A 79 2.23 -0.16 0.40
N ILE A 80 1.50 -1.23 0.07
CA ILE A 80 0.26 -1.60 0.76
C ILE A 80 0.57 -1.95 2.22
N LEU A 81 1.58 -2.80 2.46
CA LEU A 81 1.99 -3.19 3.81
C LEU A 81 2.42 -1.98 4.65
N LEU A 82 3.27 -1.12 4.09
CA LEU A 82 3.69 0.12 4.73
C LEU A 82 2.50 1.04 5.05
N SER A 83 1.54 1.15 4.13
CA SER A 83 0.33 1.95 4.36
C SER A 83 -0.53 1.38 5.49
N LEU A 84 -0.67 0.05 5.60
CA LEU A 84 -1.36 -0.59 6.71
C LEU A 84 -0.67 -0.30 8.05
N ASP A 85 0.67 -0.30 8.07
CA ASP A 85 1.43 0.04 9.28
C ASP A 85 1.32 1.53 9.62
N ASN A 86 1.33 2.41 8.62
CA ASN A 86 1.06 3.84 8.79
C ASN A 86 -0.34 4.10 9.36
N LEU A 87 -1.36 3.37 8.93
CA LEU A 87 -2.71 3.50 9.48
C LEU A 87 -2.77 3.20 10.99
N LYS A 88 -1.97 2.24 11.48
CA LYS A 88 -1.90 1.92 12.92
C LYS A 88 -1.24 3.02 13.76
N THR A 89 -0.57 3.99 13.14
CA THR A 89 0.02 5.13 13.87
C THR A 89 -1.05 6.10 14.37
N PHE A 90 -2.23 6.14 13.74
CA PHE A 90 -3.34 6.98 14.17
C PHE A 90 -4.00 6.44 15.45
N PRO A 91 -4.17 7.27 16.51
CA PRO A 91 -4.79 6.82 17.76
C PRO A 91 -6.21 6.26 17.58
N PHE A 92 -7.07 6.96 16.83
CA PHE A 92 -8.46 6.55 16.60
C PHE A 92 -8.58 5.22 15.82
N VAL A 93 -7.61 4.93 14.94
CA VAL A 93 -7.56 3.63 14.25
C VAL A 93 -7.27 2.51 15.25
N ARG A 94 -6.23 2.66 16.10
CA ARG A 94 -5.91 1.64 17.11
C ARG A 94 -7.04 1.45 18.11
N GLU A 95 -7.67 2.54 18.54
CA GLU A 95 -8.81 2.48 19.45
C GLU A 95 -9.96 1.70 18.82
N ALA A 96 -10.35 2.02 17.59
CA ALA A 96 -11.38 1.29 16.86
C ALA A 96 -11.04 -0.20 16.65
N MET A 97 -9.77 -0.54 16.37
CA MET A 97 -9.31 -1.92 16.28
C MET A 97 -9.50 -2.66 17.61
N ASN A 98 -9.15 -2.03 18.72
CA ASN A 98 -9.16 -2.66 20.04
C ASN A 98 -10.57 -2.75 20.66
N THR A 99 -11.43 -1.75 20.44
CA THR A 99 -12.75 -1.68 21.12
C THR A 99 -13.90 -2.18 20.26
N ARG A 100 -13.80 -2.05 18.92
CA ARG A 100 -14.87 -2.44 17.98
C ARG A 100 -14.46 -3.55 17.01
N GLY A 101 -13.18 -3.94 16.99
CA GLY A 101 -12.69 -4.97 16.07
C GLY A 101 -12.55 -4.48 14.62
N LEU A 102 -12.31 -3.18 14.41
CA LEU A 102 -12.01 -2.62 13.07
C LEU A 102 -10.93 -3.46 12.36
N LYS A 103 -11.20 -3.88 11.13
CA LYS A 103 -10.25 -4.67 10.32
C LYS A 103 -9.52 -3.78 9.33
N LEU A 104 -8.19 -3.83 9.35
CA LEU A 104 -7.34 -3.29 8.29
C LEU A 104 -6.92 -4.42 7.35
N GLU A 105 -7.24 -4.30 6.08
CA GLU A 105 -7.03 -5.33 5.06
C GLU A 105 -6.22 -4.77 3.88
N GLY A 106 -5.40 -5.61 3.26
CA GLY A 106 -4.62 -5.27 2.09
C GLY A 106 -5.14 -6.00 0.85
N ALA A 107 -5.17 -5.32 -0.29
CA ALA A 107 -5.50 -5.93 -1.57
C ALA A 107 -4.59 -5.38 -2.68
N TRP A 108 -4.27 -6.21 -3.66
CA TRP A 108 -3.55 -5.81 -4.86
C TRP A 108 -4.31 -6.30 -6.09
N PHE A 109 -4.64 -5.38 -7.00
CA PHE A 109 -5.39 -5.70 -8.21
C PHE A 109 -4.48 -5.75 -9.44
N SER A 110 -4.39 -6.91 -10.09
CA SER A 110 -3.69 -7.07 -11.37
C SER A 110 -4.55 -6.52 -12.49
N VAL A 111 -4.23 -5.31 -12.98
CA VAL A 111 -4.99 -4.66 -14.07
C VAL A 111 -4.88 -5.46 -15.36
N ALA A 112 -3.70 -6.01 -15.66
CA ALA A 112 -3.45 -6.78 -16.87
C ALA A 112 -4.24 -8.10 -16.92
N GLU A 113 -4.41 -8.74 -15.76
CA GLU A 113 -5.06 -10.07 -15.66
C GLU A 113 -6.53 -9.97 -15.21
N GLY A 114 -6.98 -8.79 -14.77
CA GLY A 114 -8.31 -8.62 -14.18
C GLY A 114 -8.49 -9.40 -12.87
N ALA A 115 -7.40 -9.64 -12.14
CA ALA A 115 -7.39 -10.53 -10.98
C ALA A 115 -7.18 -9.77 -9.66
N LEU A 116 -8.00 -10.08 -8.65
CA LEU A 116 -7.88 -9.52 -7.31
C LEU A 116 -7.03 -10.46 -6.44
N TYR A 117 -6.04 -9.89 -5.75
CA TYR A 117 -5.26 -10.59 -4.74
C TYR A 117 -5.53 -9.98 -3.37
N TRP A 118 -5.80 -10.81 -2.39
CA TRP A 118 -5.99 -10.38 -1.00
C TRP A 118 -4.75 -10.70 -0.18
N LEU A 119 -4.39 -9.82 0.74
CA LEU A 119 -3.30 -10.04 1.67
C LEU A 119 -3.71 -11.10 2.71
N ASP A 120 -3.00 -12.21 2.72
CA ASP A 120 -3.09 -13.19 3.79
C ASP A 120 -2.43 -12.64 5.06
N ARG A 121 -3.17 -12.62 6.17
CA ARG A 121 -2.72 -12.02 7.42
C ARG A 121 -1.59 -12.80 8.10
N GLU A 122 -1.53 -14.11 7.88
CA GLU A 122 -0.55 -14.99 8.52
C GLU A 122 0.75 -15.04 7.72
N SER A 123 0.66 -15.33 6.42
CA SER A 123 1.84 -15.45 5.58
C SER A 123 2.38 -14.09 5.11
N ARG A 124 1.57 -13.03 5.20
CA ARG A 124 1.84 -11.70 4.60
C ARG A 124 2.04 -11.75 3.08
N GLU A 125 1.47 -12.75 2.43
CA GLU A 125 1.52 -12.90 0.97
C GLU A 125 0.18 -12.53 0.32
N PHE A 126 0.25 -12.04 -0.91
CA PHE A 126 -0.94 -11.74 -1.70
C PHE A 126 -1.42 -12.99 -2.43
N ARG A 127 -2.62 -13.46 -2.11
CA ARG A 127 -3.24 -14.65 -2.70
C ARG A 127 -4.40 -14.26 -3.60
N MET A 128 -4.44 -14.85 -4.80
CA MET A 128 -5.51 -14.58 -5.76
C MET A 128 -6.85 -15.05 -5.19
N ILE A 129 -7.86 -14.21 -5.34
CA ILE A 129 -9.26 -14.55 -5.02
C ILE A 129 -9.93 -14.98 -6.33
N PRO A 130 -10.41 -16.23 -6.44
CA PRO A 130 -11.13 -16.69 -7.63
C PRO A 130 -12.38 -15.84 -7.88
N ALA A 131 -12.67 -15.55 -9.15
CA ALA A 131 -13.98 -15.02 -9.53
C ALA A 131 -15.04 -16.10 -9.24
N GLY A 132 -16.07 -15.73 -8.50
CA GLY A 132 -17.20 -16.60 -8.15
C GLY A 132 -18.14 -16.87 -9.31
#